data_AF-A0A2L2X7G7-F1
#
_entry.id   AF-A0A2L2X7G7-F1
#
_cell.length_a   1.000
_cell.length_b   1.000
_cell.length_c   1.000
_cell.angle_alpha   90.00
_cell.angle_beta   90.00
_cell.angle_gamma   90.00
#
_symmetry.space_group_name_H-M   'P 1'
#
loop_
_entity.id
_entity.type
_entity.pdbx_description
1 polymer ?
#
loop_
_entity_poly.entity_id
_entity_poly.type
_entity_poly.pdbx_seq_one_letter_code
_entity_poly.pdbx_strand_id
1 'polypeptide(L)'
;MKITLNNYQTTVQTPQKKGLKPSFKGGALTVGEMFTRGNIKFFEAIERGGFAANFTLNDMLGTNFPRAFQASGRGREQTGKRNWKATGEVVIREFVTGPSMFLVPALVVGVGKKLVGSANAVPVKSIKELSRIMADVTNDGNAKNIKKAFYEKTIQNIGEHTYGKKLDSTVVENCVKSLIASETAPKRNFLQIMFSKKLTRKAVDQCFDDVASALVKEGRKHKNYAADFTTVKFGANMPEINVSDAVKQIRNYGDDATKFAIKNKNKFANMSQLIENFKNNRAATRFLTNPIALVATTAFLMAIPKLYSFNKVNPETEALYAELNTGQQGGGK
;
A
#
# COMPACT_ATOMS: atom_id res chain seq x y z
N MET A 1 -12.76 -63.26 6.91
CA MET A 1 -12.00 -62.44 5.94
C MET A 1 -12.69 -61.08 5.87
N LYS A 2 -12.13 -60.06 6.52
CA LYS A 2 -12.69 -58.70 6.56
C LYS A 2 -12.29 -57.97 5.27
N ILE A 3 -13.26 -57.63 4.44
CA ILE A 3 -13.07 -56.78 3.26
C ILE A 3 -13.46 -55.36 3.67
N THR A 4 -12.47 -54.49 3.75
CA THR A 4 -12.62 -53.05 4.00
C THR A 4 -12.84 -52.34 2.67
N LEU A 5 -14.00 -51.72 2.46
CA LEU A 5 -14.27 -50.86 1.32
C LEU A 5 -14.00 -49.41 1.71
N ASN A 6 -12.97 -48.82 1.10
CA ASN A 6 -12.63 -47.41 1.25
C ASN A 6 -13.61 -46.54 0.44
N ASN A 7 -14.38 -45.71 1.14
CA ASN A 7 -15.20 -44.66 0.54
C ASN A 7 -14.30 -43.54 -0.01
N TYR A 8 -14.19 -43.43 -1.33
CA TYR A 8 -13.71 -42.22 -2.00
C TYR A 8 -14.80 -41.14 -1.93
N GLN A 9 -14.63 -40.16 -1.05
CA GLN A 9 -15.33 -38.88 -1.15
C GLN A 9 -14.51 -37.94 -2.04
N THR A 10 -15.02 -37.66 -3.24
CA THR A 10 -14.54 -36.58 -4.12
C THR A 10 -14.84 -35.23 -3.48
N THR A 11 -13.82 -34.61 -2.89
CA THR A 11 -13.91 -33.20 -2.50
C THR A 11 -13.49 -32.34 -3.70
N VAL A 12 -14.43 -31.60 -4.28
CA VAL A 12 -14.13 -30.55 -5.26
C VAL A 12 -13.33 -29.46 -4.52
N GLN A 13 -12.01 -29.44 -4.72
CA GLN A 13 -11.18 -28.35 -4.22
C GLN A 13 -11.39 -27.12 -5.11
N THR A 14 -12.20 -26.20 -4.63
CA THR A 14 -12.24 -24.83 -5.17
C THR A 14 -10.85 -24.22 -5.01
N PRO A 15 -10.19 -23.72 -6.07
CA PRO A 15 -8.85 -23.16 -5.97
C PRO A 15 -8.86 -21.96 -5.02
N GLN A 16 -8.12 -22.07 -3.91
CA GLN A 16 -7.87 -20.95 -3.02
C GLN A 16 -7.12 -19.86 -3.79
N LYS A 17 -7.82 -18.78 -4.12
CA LYS A 17 -7.19 -17.51 -4.51
C LYS A 17 -6.20 -17.11 -3.43
N LYS A 18 -4.89 -17.23 -3.71
CA LYS A 18 -3.82 -16.59 -2.93
C LYS A 18 -3.87 -15.06 -3.14
N GLY A 19 -4.95 -14.44 -2.67
CA GLY A 19 -4.86 -13.04 -2.26
C GLY A 19 -3.98 -13.01 -1.01
N LEU A 20 -2.98 -12.11 -0.96
CA LEU A 20 -2.32 -11.77 0.29
C LEU A 20 -3.40 -11.26 1.27
N LYS A 21 -3.98 -12.16 2.06
CA LYS A 21 -4.72 -11.80 3.26
C LYS A 21 -3.66 -11.48 4.32
N PRO A 22 -3.51 -10.24 4.78
CA PRO A 22 -2.74 -10.00 5.99
C PRO A 22 -3.43 -10.76 7.13
N SER A 23 -2.83 -11.87 7.55
CA SER A 23 -3.26 -12.62 8.72
C SER A 23 -2.86 -11.82 9.96
N PHE A 24 -3.80 -11.05 10.51
CA PHE A 24 -3.68 -10.57 11.88
C PHE A 24 -3.95 -11.75 12.82
N LYS A 25 -2.91 -12.51 13.16
CA LYS A 25 -2.97 -13.42 14.31
C LYS A 25 -2.97 -12.52 15.55
N GLY A 26 -4.10 -12.48 16.26
CA GLY A 26 -4.25 -11.81 17.55
C GLY A 26 -3.50 -12.51 18.69
N GLY A 27 -2.20 -12.77 18.50
CA GLY A 27 -1.29 -13.10 19.59
C GLY A 27 -0.68 -11.81 20.11
N ALA A 28 -0.58 -11.67 21.43
CA ALA A 28 0.10 -10.56 22.08
C ALA A 28 1.55 -10.47 21.58
N LEU A 29 1.75 -9.64 20.55
CA LEU A 29 3.07 -9.35 20.00
C LEU A 29 3.76 -8.40 20.98
N THR A 30 4.97 -8.75 21.40
CA THR A 30 5.79 -7.81 22.17
C THR A 30 6.08 -6.57 21.33
N VAL A 31 6.21 -5.40 21.98
CA VAL A 31 6.46 -4.12 21.29
C VAL A 31 7.66 -4.23 20.33
N GLY A 32 8.72 -4.97 20.67
CA GLY A 32 9.86 -5.20 19.77
C GLY A 32 9.55 -6.00 18.48
N GLU A 33 8.66 -7.00 18.55
CA GLU A 33 8.25 -7.80 17.39
C GLU A 33 7.26 -7.03 16.49
N MET A 34 6.48 -6.12 17.10
CA MET A 34 5.61 -5.18 16.39
C MET A 34 6.43 -4.24 15.50
N PHE A 35 7.58 -3.77 15.97
CA PHE A 35 8.40 -2.82 15.21
C PHE A 35 9.10 -3.44 13.99
N THR A 36 9.30 -4.76 13.93
CA THR A 36 10.34 -5.34 13.06
C THR A 36 9.88 -6.13 11.86
N ARG A 37 8.70 -6.79 11.84
CA ARG A 37 8.32 -7.64 10.67
C ARG A 37 6.88 -7.54 10.18
N GLY A 38 5.90 -7.49 11.08
CA GLY A 38 4.48 -7.44 10.69
C GLY A 38 4.07 -6.06 10.14
N ASN A 39 4.43 -5.01 10.89
CA ASN A 39 4.05 -3.64 10.57
C ASN A 39 4.77 -3.08 9.34
N ILE A 40 6.04 -3.46 9.12
CA ILE A 40 6.77 -3.07 7.91
C ILE A 40 6.05 -3.57 6.65
N LYS A 41 5.58 -4.82 6.64
CA LYS A 41 4.82 -5.38 5.51
C LYS A 41 3.45 -4.72 5.33
N PHE A 42 2.79 -4.36 6.43
CA PHE A 42 1.52 -3.63 6.39
C PHE A 42 1.70 -2.23 5.79
N PHE A 43 2.67 -1.45 6.25
CA PHE A 43 2.94 -0.13 5.69
C PHE A 43 3.47 -0.20 4.26
N GLU A 44 4.30 -1.19 3.93
CA GLU A 44 4.66 -1.48 2.53
C GLU A 44 3.45 -1.84 1.66
N ALA A 45 2.43 -2.49 2.21
CA ALA A 45 1.19 -2.80 1.49
C ALA A 45 0.28 -1.58 1.31
N ILE A 46 0.20 -0.69 2.32
CA ILE A 46 -0.53 0.59 2.23
C ILE A 46 0.05 1.45 1.11
N GLU A 47 1.37 1.53 1.02
CA GLU A 47 2.08 2.37 0.06
C GLU A 47 1.97 1.93 -1.40
N ARG A 48 1.62 0.66 -1.65
CA ARG A 48 1.22 0.17 -2.98
C ARG A 48 -0.03 0.90 -3.51
N GLY A 49 -0.73 1.62 -2.64
CA GLY A 49 -1.65 2.72 -2.96
C GLY A 49 -3.03 2.27 -3.42
N GLY A 50 -3.12 1.20 -4.21
CA GLY A 50 -4.41 0.60 -4.59
C GLY A 50 -5.14 -0.03 -3.41
N PHE A 51 -4.40 -0.59 -2.45
CA PHE A 51 -4.97 -1.23 -1.27
C PHE A 51 -5.61 -0.21 -0.31
N ALA A 52 -4.93 0.90 -0.01
CA ALA A 52 -5.41 1.90 0.95
C ALA A 52 -6.71 2.58 0.49
N ALA A 53 -6.78 2.97 -0.78
CA ALA A 53 -7.96 3.59 -1.36
C ALA A 53 -9.14 2.62 -1.39
N ASN A 54 -8.91 1.39 -1.86
CA ASN A 54 -9.96 0.38 -1.99
C ASN A 54 -10.43 -0.12 -0.61
N PHE A 55 -9.52 -0.28 0.35
CA PHE A 55 -9.85 -0.59 1.73
C PHE A 55 -10.68 0.52 2.36
N THR A 56 -10.23 1.78 2.27
CA THR A 56 -10.96 2.93 2.85
C THR A 56 -12.37 3.04 2.27
N LEU A 57 -12.53 2.90 0.95
CA LEU A 57 -13.85 2.93 0.32
C LEU A 57 -14.74 1.75 0.74
N ASN A 58 -14.20 0.53 0.75
CA ASN A 58 -14.96 -0.67 1.11
C ASN A 58 -15.28 -0.73 2.61
N ASP A 59 -14.40 -0.26 3.49
CA ASP A 59 -14.61 -0.20 4.94
C ASP A 59 -15.62 0.90 5.30
N MET A 60 -15.52 2.07 4.67
CA MET A 60 -16.52 3.11 4.85
C MET A 60 -17.91 2.64 4.40
N LEU A 61 -18.03 2.05 3.21
CA LEU A 61 -19.32 1.67 2.61
C LEU A 61 -19.90 0.35 3.15
N GLY A 62 -19.06 -0.63 3.45
CA GLY A 62 -19.47 -2.00 3.74
C GLY A 62 -19.68 -2.31 5.22
N THR A 63 -18.97 -1.63 6.13
CA THR A 63 -18.95 -1.97 7.57
C THR A 63 -19.30 -0.78 8.45
N ASN A 64 -18.79 0.41 8.14
CA ASN A 64 -18.98 1.58 9.01
C ASN A 64 -20.41 2.16 8.91
N PHE A 65 -21.02 2.18 7.72
CA PHE A 65 -22.42 2.59 7.55
C PHE A 65 -23.42 1.68 8.30
N PRO A 66 -23.39 0.33 8.15
CA PRO A 66 -24.28 -0.55 8.91
C PRO A 66 -24.10 -0.44 10.43
N ARG A 67 -22.86 -0.32 10.94
CA ARG A 67 -22.58 -0.18 12.38
C ARG A 67 -23.07 1.14 12.96
N ALA A 68 -22.91 2.23 12.22
CA ALA A 68 -23.48 3.53 12.58
C ALA A 68 -25.02 3.47 12.66
N PHE A 69 -25.68 2.81 11.70
CA PHE A 69 -27.13 2.64 11.73
C PHE A 69 -27.60 1.78 12.90
N GLN A 70 -26.88 0.70 13.23
CA GLN A 70 -27.18 -0.14 14.39
C GLN A 70 -26.99 0.59 15.72
N ALA A 71 -26.03 1.51 15.82
CA ALA A 71 -25.83 2.33 17.01
C ALA A 71 -27.03 3.24 17.33
N SER A 72 -27.80 3.66 16.32
CA SER A 72 -29.05 4.44 16.49
C SER A 72 -30.18 3.66 17.14
N GLY A 73 -30.14 2.32 17.07
CA GLY A 73 -31.09 1.42 17.72
C GLY A 73 -30.70 1.00 19.15
N ARG A 74 -29.47 1.28 19.61
CA ARG A 74 -29.00 0.87 20.94
C ARG A 74 -29.70 1.69 22.03
N GLY A 75 -30.26 1.01 23.03
CA GLY A 75 -31.05 1.63 24.11
C GLY A 75 -32.48 1.99 23.73
N ARG A 76 -32.93 1.63 22.52
CA ARG A 76 -34.29 1.95 22.03
C ARG A 76 -35.37 1.07 22.68
N GLU A 77 -35.03 -0.13 23.13
CA GLU A 77 -35.92 -1.02 23.92
C GLU A 77 -36.14 -0.53 25.35
N GLN A 78 -35.20 0.26 25.91
CA GLN A 78 -35.28 0.76 27.29
C GLN A 78 -35.81 2.20 27.34
N THR A 79 -35.36 3.09 26.46
CA THR A 79 -35.68 4.53 26.53
C THR A 79 -36.78 5.00 25.57
N GLY A 80 -37.24 4.15 24.65
CA GLY A 80 -38.20 4.50 23.59
C GLY A 80 -37.70 5.52 22.56
N LYS A 81 -36.49 6.08 22.72
CA LYS A 81 -35.88 7.11 21.86
C LYS A 81 -34.60 6.60 21.19
N ARG A 82 -34.29 7.11 20.00
CA ARG A 82 -33.04 6.80 19.31
C ARG A 82 -31.86 7.48 20.01
N ASN A 83 -30.80 6.74 20.30
CA ASN A 83 -29.60 7.28 20.94
C ASN A 83 -28.66 7.93 19.92
N TRP A 84 -28.98 9.17 19.53
CA TRP A 84 -28.21 9.95 18.56
C TRP A 84 -26.82 10.35 19.07
N LYS A 85 -26.61 10.46 20.39
CA LYS A 85 -25.30 10.75 20.98
C LYS A 85 -24.34 9.56 20.82
N ALA A 86 -24.79 8.34 21.19
CA ALA A 86 -24.01 7.12 20.98
C ALA A 86 -23.80 6.83 19.48
N THR A 87 -24.79 7.15 18.63
CA THR A 87 -24.64 7.08 17.17
C THR A 87 -23.55 8.02 16.68
N GLY A 88 -23.53 9.28 17.13
CA GLY A 88 -22.52 10.26 16.76
C GLY A 88 -21.11 9.85 17.17
N GLU A 89 -20.94 9.31 18.39
CA GLU A 89 -19.64 8.81 18.86
C GLU A 89 -19.16 7.59 18.07
N VAL A 90 -20.04 6.64 17.76
CA VAL A 90 -19.70 5.46 16.94
C VAL A 90 -19.41 5.89 15.50
N VAL A 91 -20.15 6.85 14.95
CA VAL A 91 -19.88 7.39 13.60
C VAL A 91 -18.50 8.04 13.57
N ILE A 92 -18.19 8.98 14.47
CA ILE A 92 -16.88 9.65 14.44
C ILE A 92 -15.77 8.63 14.69
N ARG A 93 -15.95 7.71 15.65
CA ARG A 93 -14.96 6.67 15.93
C ARG A 93 -14.68 5.81 14.71
N GLU A 94 -15.69 5.17 14.11
CA GLU A 94 -15.50 4.21 13.01
C GLU A 94 -15.07 4.91 11.71
N PHE A 95 -15.65 6.07 11.38
CA PHE A 95 -15.31 6.81 10.15
C PHE A 95 -13.98 7.58 10.25
N VAL A 96 -13.42 7.78 11.44
CA VAL A 96 -12.08 8.38 11.61
C VAL A 96 -11.01 7.32 11.86
N THR A 97 -11.24 6.30 12.69
CA THR A 97 -10.22 5.26 12.99
C THR A 97 -9.92 4.39 11.77
N GLY A 98 -10.93 3.88 11.06
CA GLY A 98 -10.75 2.97 9.93
C GLY A 98 -9.91 3.60 8.81
N PRO A 99 -10.33 4.75 8.26
CA PRO A 99 -9.57 5.46 7.22
C PRO A 99 -8.19 5.97 7.68
N SER A 100 -8.05 6.41 8.93
CA SER A 100 -6.79 7.00 9.42
C SER A 100 -5.63 5.99 9.50
N MET A 101 -5.91 4.72 9.78
CA MET A 101 -4.91 3.64 9.75
C MET A 101 -4.21 3.49 8.39
N PHE A 102 -4.83 3.98 7.31
CA PHE A 102 -4.29 3.93 5.95
C PHE A 102 -3.81 5.30 5.47
N LEU A 103 -4.57 6.35 5.81
CA LEU A 103 -4.27 7.72 5.43
C LEU A 103 -3.01 8.26 6.10
N VAL A 104 -2.83 8.06 7.41
CA VAL A 104 -1.70 8.64 8.16
C VAL A 104 -0.36 8.07 7.68
N PRO A 105 -0.19 6.75 7.54
CA PRO A 105 1.06 6.20 6.98
C PRO A 105 1.32 6.69 5.56
N ALA A 106 0.31 6.68 4.71
CA ALA A 106 0.43 7.12 3.33
C ALA A 106 0.77 8.62 3.24
N LEU A 107 0.28 9.44 4.18
CA LEU A 107 0.64 10.85 4.31
C LEU A 107 2.09 11.02 4.76
N VAL A 108 2.55 10.28 5.77
CA VAL A 108 3.94 10.31 6.23
C VAL A 108 4.90 9.96 5.08
N VAL A 109 4.57 8.94 4.30
CA VAL A 109 5.35 8.55 3.12
C VAL A 109 5.28 9.60 2.03
N GLY A 110 4.11 10.22 1.82
CA GLY A 110 3.92 11.34 0.90
C GLY A 110 4.76 12.57 1.27
N VAL A 111 4.83 12.91 2.56
CA VAL A 111 5.69 13.97 3.09
C VAL A 111 7.16 13.59 2.94
N GLY A 112 7.54 12.36 3.31
CA GLY A 112 8.88 11.83 3.10
C GLY A 112 9.30 11.93 1.63
N LYS A 113 8.43 11.56 0.70
CA LYS A 113 8.66 11.71 -0.74
C LYS A 113 8.94 13.16 -1.15
N LYS A 114 8.28 14.15 -0.55
CA LYS A 114 8.48 15.57 -0.82
C LYS A 114 9.81 16.08 -0.25
N LEU A 115 10.19 15.63 0.95
CA LEU A 115 11.36 16.12 1.68
C LEU A 115 12.65 15.42 1.24
N VAL A 116 12.66 14.10 1.20
CA VAL A 116 13.88 13.33 0.93
C VAL A 116 13.98 12.89 -0.53
N GLY A 117 12.87 12.66 -1.23
CA GLY A 117 12.86 12.27 -2.65
C GLY A 117 11.96 11.07 -2.95
N SER A 118 11.66 10.83 -4.24
CA SER A 118 10.69 9.81 -4.64
C SER A 118 11.12 8.37 -4.37
N ALA A 119 12.41 8.09 -4.25
CA ALA A 119 12.89 6.76 -3.90
C ALA A 119 12.50 6.35 -2.46
N ASN A 120 12.09 7.29 -1.60
CA ASN A 120 11.62 6.96 -0.24
C ASN A 120 10.27 6.21 -0.20
N ALA A 121 9.54 6.23 -1.32
CA ALA A 121 8.33 5.42 -1.52
C ALA A 121 8.63 4.06 -2.17
N VAL A 122 9.90 3.64 -2.21
CA VAL A 122 10.35 2.38 -2.79
C VAL A 122 10.83 1.47 -1.64
N PRO A 123 10.35 0.20 -1.54
CA PRO A 123 10.83 -0.73 -0.53
C PRO A 123 12.33 -0.97 -0.61
N VAL A 124 12.99 -1.22 0.53
CA VAL A 124 14.45 -1.36 0.62
C VAL A 124 15.00 -2.45 -0.30
N LYS A 125 14.29 -3.58 -0.43
CA LYS A 125 14.68 -4.66 -1.36
C LYS A 125 14.69 -4.20 -2.82
N SER A 126 13.67 -3.46 -3.21
CA SER A 126 13.57 -2.86 -4.54
C SER A 126 14.64 -1.80 -4.76
N ILE A 127 14.93 -0.95 -3.76
CA ILE A 127 16.06 0.01 -3.83
C ILE A 127 17.35 -0.75 -4.13
N LYS A 128 17.66 -1.80 -3.36
CA LYS A 128 18.90 -2.57 -3.53
C LYS A 128 19.04 -3.14 -4.94
N GLU A 129 17.97 -3.71 -5.49
CA GLU A 129 18.00 -4.32 -6.82
C GLU A 129 18.04 -3.27 -7.94
N LEU A 130 17.22 -2.22 -7.86
CA LEU A 130 17.24 -1.12 -8.82
C LEU A 130 18.58 -0.36 -8.78
N SER A 131 19.26 -0.31 -7.64
CA SER A 131 20.62 0.21 -7.52
C SER A 131 21.65 -0.66 -8.23
N ARG A 132 21.52 -1.98 -8.20
CA ARG A 132 22.39 -2.85 -9.02
C ARG A 132 22.19 -2.58 -10.49
N ILE A 133 20.95 -2.54 -10.95
CA ILE A 133 20.63 -2.27 -12.36
C ILE A 133 21.14 -0.89 -12.80
N MET A 134 20.98 0.14 -11.96
CA MET A 134 21.43 1.51 -12.24
C MET A 134 22.95 1.65 -12.21
N ALA A 135 23.67 0.89 -11.36
CA ALA A 135 25.13 0.92 -11.31
C ALA A 135 25.76 0.45 -12.63
N ASP A 136 25.07 -0.43 -13.36
CA ASP A 136 25.49 -0.91 -14.67
C ASP A 136 25.15 0.03 -15.83
N VAL A 137 24.43 1.14 -15.58
CA VAL A 137 24.10 2.12 -16.61
C VAL A 137 25.28 3.07 -16.80
N THR A 138 25.67 3.30 -18.06
CA THR A 138 26.70 4.27 -18.39
C THR A 138 26.30 5.67 -17.95
N ASN A 139 27.16 6.33 -17.19
CA ASN A 139 26.99 7.73 -16.82
C ASN A 139 27.65 8.63 -17.86
N ASP A 140 26.91 8.96 -18.92
CA ASP A 140 27.34 9.91 -19.96
C ASP A 140 27.11 11.39 -19.55
N GLY A 141 26.71 11.63 -18.29
CA GLY A 141 26.39 12.96 -17.78
C GLY A 141 25.08 13.54 -18.33
N ASN A 142 24.31 12.80 -19.13
CA ASN A 142 23.04 13.21 -19.68
C ASN A 142 21.88 12.52 -18.95
N ALA A 143 21.08 13.31 -18.23
CA ALA A 143 19.96 12.81 -17.43
C ALA A 143 18.97 11.98 -18.25
N LYS A 144 18.71 12.36 -19.51
CA LYS A 144 17.74 11.69 -20.38
C LYS A 144 18.26 10.31 -20.80
N ASN A 145 19.54 10.21 -21.11
CA ASN A 145 20.17 8.96 -21.56
C ASN A 145 20.31 7.95 -20.42
N ILE A 146 20.83 8.39 -19.25
CA ILE A 146 20.92 7.56 -18.05
C ILE A 146 19.54 7.01 -17.68
N LYS A 147 18.52 7.87 -17.67
CA LYS A 147 17.15 7.49 -17.32
C LYS A 147 16.54 6.53 -18.33
N LYS A 148 16.70 6.80 -19.63
CA LYS A 148 16.22 5.91 -20.71
C LYS A 148 16.86 4.53 -20.60
N ALA A 149 18.19 4.46 -20.51
CA ALA A 149 18.94 3.21 -20.39
C ALA A 149 18.54 2.42 -19.13
N PHE A 150 18.35 3.11 -17.99
CA PHE A 150 17.86 2.49 -16.77
C PHE A 150 16.47 1.88 -16.94
N TYR A 151 15.51 2.63 -17.51
CA TYR A 151 14.15 2.13 -17.71
C TYR A 151 14.12 0.97 -18.71
N GLU A 152 14.84 1.07 -19.83
CA GLU A 152 14.93 -0.02 -20.82
C GLU A 152 15.47 -1.30 -20.19
N LYS A 153 16.60 -1.21 -19.47
CA LYS A 153 17.20 -2.38 -18.81
C LYS A 153 16.28 -2.98 -17.76
N THR A 154 15.66 -2.14 -16.92
CA THR A 154 14.81 -2.62 -15.83
C THR A 154 13.51 -3.26 -16.35
N ILE A 155 12.91 -2.71 -17.42
CA ILE A 155 11.71 -3.28 -18.04
C ILE A 155 12.04 -4.57 -18.80
N GLN A 156 13.19 -4.66 -19.46
CA GLN A 156 13.64 -5.93 -20.04
C GLN A 156 13.84 -7.01 -18.97
N ASN A 157 14.46 -6.66 -17.86
CA ASN A 157 14.63 -7.54 -16.71
C ASN A 157 13.30 -8.07 -16.15
N ILE A 158 12.18 -7.35 -16.32
CA ILE A 158 10.85 -7.87 -15.94
C ILE A 158 10.51 -9.13 -16.72
N GLY A 159 10.67 -9.10 -18.04
CA GLY A 159 10.43 -10.29 -18.87
C GLY A 159 11.36 -11.43 -18.46
N GLU A 160 12.66 -11.12 -18.38
CA GLU A 160 13.69 -12.13 -18.14
C GLU A 160 13.52 -12.82 -16.79
N HIS A 161 13.27 -12.07 -15.71
CA HIS A 161 13.18 -12.64 -14.37
C HIS A 161 11.78 -13.13 -13.99
N THR A 162 10.73 -12.74 -14.71
CA THR A 162 9.37 -13.24 -14.46
C THR A 162 9.07 -14.49 -15.29
N TYR A 163 9.52 -14.55 -16.55
CA TYR A 163 9.17 -15.64 -17.48
C TYR A 163 10.35 -16.26 -18.22
N GLY A 164 11.59 -15.84 -17.93
CA GLY A 164 12.78 -16.35 -18.61
C GLY A 164 12.98 -15.83 -20.03
N LYS A 165 12.30 -14.74 -20.43
CA LYS A 165 12.34 -14.19 -21.79
C LYS A 165 12.32 -12.67 -21.83
N LYS A 166 13.05 -12.08 -22.77
CA LYS A 166 12.98 -10.64 -23.03
C LYS A 166 11.58 -10.21 -23.50
N LEU A 167 11.19 -9.00 -23.12
CA LEU A 167 9.96 -8.38 -23.63
C LEU A 167 10.21 -7.83 -25.04
N ASP A 168 9.13 -7.76 -25.83
CA ASP A 168 9.13 -7.12 -27.14
C ASP A 168 9.65 -5.68 -27.05
N SER A 169 10.52 -5.30 -27.99
CA SER A 169 11.18 -3.99 -27.99
C SER A 169 10.18 -2.83 -28.07
N THR A 170 9.06 -3.01 -28.78
CA THR A 170 8.01 -2.00 -28.91
C THR A 170 7.30 -1.77 -27.58
N VAL A 171 7.05 -2.85 -26.82
CA VAL A 171 6.46 -2.78 -25.47
C VAL A 171 7.39 -2.03 -24.53
N VAL A 172 8.69 -2.35 -24.56
CA VAL A 172 9.70 -1.68 -23.76
C VAL A 172 9.78 -0.19 -24.12
N GLU A 173 9.85 0.15 -25.40
CA GLU A 173 9.93 1.53 -25.87
C GLU A 173 8.69 2.35 -25.47
N ASN A 174 7.49 1.81 -25.66
CA ASN A 174 6.23 2.46 -25.29
C ASN A 174 6.14 2.69 -23.79
N CYS A 175 6.50 1.68 -22.99
CA CYS A 175 6.55 1.85 -21.54
C CYS A 175 7.58 2.93 -21.14
N VAL A 176 8.79 2.92 -21.71
CA VAL A 176 9.85 3.89 -21.38
C VAL A 176 9.43 5.32 -21.73
N LYS A 177 8.85 5.54 -22.93
CA LYS A 177 8.27 6.84 -23.33
C LYS A 177 7.23 7.30 -22.31
N SER A 178 6.36 6.39 -21.89
CA SER A 178 5.29 6.69 -20.97
C SER A 178 5.79 6.99 -19.54
N LEU A 179 6.83 6.28 -19.09
CA LEU A 179 7.50 6.56 -17.82
C LEU A 179 8.13 7.95 -17.82
N ILE A 180 8.86 8.31 -18.86
CA ILE A 180 9.48 9.63 -19.02
C ILE A 180 8.40 10.74 -19.08
N ALA A 181 7.34 10.55 -19.87
CA ALA A 181 6.24 11.50 -19.96
C ALA A 181 5.50 11.69 -18.61
N SER A 182 5.47 10.67 -17.76
CA SER A 182 4.81 10.76 -16.45
C SER A 182 5.52 11.67 -15.45
N GLU A 183 6.78 12.01 -15.69
CA GLU A 183 7.59 12.84 -14.80
C GLU A 183 7.37 14.33 -15.01
N THR A 184 6.94 14.72 -16.23
CA THR A 184 6.58 16.10 -16.60
C THR A 184 5.10 16.38 -16.38
N ALA A 185 4.29 15.36 -16.09
CA ALA A 185 2.87 15.52 -15.80
C ALA A 185 2.62 16.33 -14.50
N PRO A 186 1.52 17.12 -14.45
CA PRO A 186 1.22 17.95 -13.29
C PRO A 186 1.10 17.13 -12.01
N LYS A 187 1.79 17.58 -10.95
CA LYS A 187 1.80 16.93 -9.64
C LYS A 187 0.43 17.10 -8.98
N ARG A 188 -0.25 16.00 -8.69
CA ARG A 188 -1.50 15.98 -7.91
C ARG A 188 -1.22 15.93 -6.41
N ASN A 189 -2.12 16.52 -5.62
CA ASN A 189 -2.04 16.45 -4.15
C ASN A 189 -2.36 15.03 -3.66
N PHE A 190 -1.82 14.68 -2.48
CA PHE A 190 -1.95 13.34 -1.90
C PHE A 190 -3.40 12.83 -1.84
N LEU A 191 -4.34 13.66 -1.37
CA LEU A 191 -5.76 13.29 -1.28
C LEU A 191 -6.39 13.04 -2.66
N GLN A 192 -5.99 13.79 -3.69
CA GLN A 192 -6.45 13.54 -5.06
C GLN A 192 -5.92 12.20 -5.58
N ILE A 193 -4.66 11.86 -5.30
CA ILE A 193 -4.07 10.58 -5.69
C ILE A 193 -4.81 9.41 -5.01
N MET A 194 -5.25 9.60 -3.77
CA MET A 194 -5.86 8.53 -2.98
C MET A 194 -7.36 8.34 -3.29
N PHE A 195 -8.10 9.41 -3.57
CA PHE A 195 -9.57 9.36 -3.72
C PHE A 195 -10.12 9.71 -5.11
N SER A 196 -9.30 10.12 -6.09
CA SER A 196 -9.84 10.42 -7.42
C SER A 196 -10.22 9.15 -8.18
N LYS A 197 -11.52 8.97 -8.49
CA LYS A 197 -12.03 7.93 -9.42
C LYS A 197 -11.46 8.04 -10.86
N LYS A 198 -10.96 9.23 -11.26
CA LYS A 198 -10.25 9.42 -12.54
C LYS A 198 -8.79 8.98 -12.41
N LEU A 199 -8.62 7.67 -12.59
CA LEU A 199 -7.41 6.87 -12.81
C LEU A 199 -6.61 7.37 -14.04
N THR A 200 -6.14 8.61 -14.03
CA THR A 200 -5.29 9.12 -15.10
C THR A 200 -3.92 9.48 -14.55
N ARG A 201 -3.12 8.46 -14.21
CA ARG A 201 -1.72 8.49 -14.60
C ARG A 201 -1.63 7.86 -15.99
N LYS A 202 -2.28 8.47 -17.01
CA LYS A 202 -2.35 7.91 -18.38
C LYS A 202 -1.03 7.28 -18.81
N ALA A 203 0.11 7.92 -18.51
CA ALA A 203 1.41 7.41 -18.92
C ALA A 203 1.99 6.27 -18.02
N VAL A 204 1.91 6.34 -16.67
CA VAL A 204 2.38 5.20 -15.83
C VAL A 204 1.46 3.99 -15.99
N ASP A 205 0.16 4.25 -16.08
CA ASP A 205 -0.88 3.25 -16.27
C ASP A 205 -0.73 2.62 -17.67
N GLN A 206 -0.37 3.40 -18.70
CA GLN A 206 -0.06 2.86 -20.03
C GLN A 206 1.13 1.89 -20.00
N CYS A 207 2.25 2.24 -19.33
CA CYS A 207 3.35 1.28 -19.19
C CYS A 207 2.89 0.00 -18.47
N PHE A 208 2.07 0.13 -17.42
CA PHE A 208 1.47 -1.02 -16.74
C PHE A 208 0.64 -1.87 -17.70
N ASP A 209 -0.25 -1.25 -18.48
CA ASP A 209 -1.13 -1.93 -19.42
C ASP A 209 -0.34 -2.62 -20.53
N ASP A 210 0.69 -1.97 -21.06
CA ASP A 210 1.57 -2.51 -22.11
C ASP A 210 2.33 -3.73 -21.60
N VAL A 211 2.95 -3.62 -20.41
CA VAL A 211 3.67 -4.73 -19.77
C VAL A 211 2.70 -5.86 -19.46
N ALA A 212 1.61 -5.60 -18.72
CA ALA A 212 0.63 -6.61 -18.34
C ALA A 212 0.02 -7.31 -19.57
N SER A 213 -0.29 -6.57 -20.64
CA SER A 213 -0.79 -7.13 -21.90
C SER A 213 0.23 -8.03 -22.57
N ALA A 214 1.52 -7.65 -22.56
CA ALA A 214 2.59 -8.50 -23.07
C ALA A 214 2.70 -9.79 -22.25
N LEU A 215 2.61 -9.71 -20.92
CA LEU A 215 2.65 -10.90 -20.05
C LEU A 215 1.48 -11.85 -20.32
N VAL A 216 0.26 -11.32 -20.46
CA VAL A 216 -0.92 -12.11 -20.77
C VAL A 216 -0.81 -12.76 -22.16
N LYS A 217 -0.31 -12.02 -23.17
CA LYS A 217 -0.11 -12.57 -24.53
C LYS A 217 0.88 -13.74 -24.51
N GLU A 218 2.01 -13.60 -23.81
CA GLU A 218 3.00 -14.68 -23.69
C GLU A 218 2.44 -15.88 -22.92
N GLY A 219 1.73 -15.65 -21.82
CA GLY A 219 1.05 -16.71 -21.06
C GLY A 219 0.05 -17.52 -21.89
N ARG A 220 -0.76 -16.83 -22.71
CA ARG A 220 -1.73 -17.46 -23.62
C ARG A 220 -1.04 -18.30 -24.70
N LYS A 221 0.05 -17.80 -25.31
CA LYS A 221 0.83 -18.55 -26.32
C LYS A 221 1.34 -19.89 -25.78
N HIS A 222 1.67 -19.95 -24.49
CA HIS A 222 2.22 -21.13 -23.84
C HIS A 222 1.18 -21.99 -23.12
N LYS A 223 -0.13 -21.74 -23.32
CA LYS A 223 -1.25 -22.44 -22.65
C LYS A 223 -1.14 -22.46 -21.12
N ASN A 224 -0.41 -21.53 -20.53
CA ASN A 224 -0.19 -21.47 -19.09
C ASN A 224 -1.25 -20.57 -18.43
N TYR A 225 -2.51 -21.01 -18.48
CA TYR A 225 -3.66 -20.24 -18.01
C TYR A 225 -3.72 -20.06 -16.49
N ALA A 226 -2.91 -20.80 -15.73
CA ALA A 226 -2.80 -20.72 -14.28
C ALA A 226 -1.72 -19.74 -13.80
N ALA A 227 -0.91 -19.17 -14.70
CA ALA A 227 0.13 -18.22 -14.32
C ALA A 227 -0.47 -16.88 -13.85
N ASP A 228 0.12 -16.31 -12.80
CA ASP A 228 -0.25 -14.99 -12.32
C ASP A 228 0.43 -13.92 -13.20
N PHE A 229 -0.38 -13.26 -14.05
CA PHE A 229 0.08 -12.17 -14.92
C PHE A 229 -0.02 -10.79 -14.26
N THR A 230 -0.49 -10.74 -13.01
CA THR A 230 -0.63 -9.49 -12.28
C THR A 230 0.62 -9.15 -11.49
N THR A 231 1.56 -10.09 -11.35
CA THR A 231 2.81 -9.95 -10.62
C THR A 231 4.06 -10.17 -11.48
N VAL A 232 5.16 -9.49 -11.12
CA VAL A 232 6.44 -9.51 -11.82
C VAL A 232 7.62 -9.47 -10.86
N LYS A 233 8.80 -9.83 -11.36
CA LYS A 233 10.11 -9.63 -10.76
C LYS A 233 11.02 -8.94 -11.79
N PHE A 234 11.73 -7.90 -11.37
CA PHE A 234 12.77 -7.25 -12.19
C PHE A 234 14.19 -7.62 -11.74
N GLY A 235 14.32 -8.62 -10.86
CA GLY A 235 15.61 -9.11 -10.36
C GLY A 235 15.46 -10.48 -9.72
N ALA A 236 16.52 -11.30 -9.80
CA ALA A 236 16.47 -12.71 -9.40
C ALA A 236 16.15 -12.92 -7.91
N ASN A 237 16.55 -11.99 -7.04
CA ASN A 237 16.38 -12.09 -5.58
C ASN A 237 15.18 -11.28 -5.04
N MET A 238 14.25 -10.91 -5.92
CA MET A 238 13.07 -10.14 -5.57
C MET A 238 11.83 -11.03 -5.39
N PRO A 239 10.96 -10.74 -4.39
CA PRO A 239 9.63 -11.34 -4.38
C PRO A 239 8.82 -10.84 -5.59
N GLU A 240 7.86 -11.64 -6.03
CA GLU A 240 6.83 -11.19 -6.97
C GLU A 240 6.07 -10.00 -6.36
N ILE A 241 5.90 -8.96 -7.17
CA ILE A 241 5.15 -7.75 -6.82
C ILE A 241 4.20 -7.41 -7.96
N ASN A 242 3.09 -6.72 -7.67
CA ASN A 242 2.15 -6.36 -8.73
C ASN A 242 2.84 -5.52 -9.81
N VAL A 243 2.46 -5.71 -11.08
CA VAL A 243 3.02 -4.94 -12.21
C VAL A 243 2.89 -3.43 -11.96
N SER A 244 1.75 -2.96 -11.44
CA SER A 244 1.55 -1.54 -11.11
C SER A 244 2.54 -1.04 -10.07
N ASP A 245 2.86 -1.86 -9.07
CA ASP A 245 3.82 -1.52 -8.01
C ASP A 245 5.25 -1.53 -8.55
N ALA A 246 5.59 -2.49 -9.41
CA ALA A 246 6.87 -2.54 -10.09
C ALA A 246 7.11 -1.28 -10.92
N VAL A 247 6.18 -0.92 -11.81
CA VAL A 247 6.29 0.27 -12.67
C VAL A 247 6.41 1.55 -11.84
N LYS A 248 5.63 1.69 -10.76
CA LYS A 248 5.74 2.83 -9.83
C LYS A 248 7.09 2.89 -9.14
N GLN A 249 7.62 1.76 -8.68
CA GLN A 249 8.90 1.68 -7.99
C GLN A 249 10.06 2.02 -8.94
N ILE A 250 10.04 1.48 -10.15
CA ILE A 250 11.01 1.77 -11.22
C ILE A 250 11.06 3.27 -11.50
N ARG A 251 9.90 3.89 -11.73
CA ARG A 251 9.82 5.34 -11.97
C ARG A 251 10.31 6.17 -10.78
N ASN A 252 9.79 5.88 -9.58
CA ASN A 252 10.12 6.64 -8.37
C ASN A 252 11.61 6.56 -8.03
N TYR A 253 12.22 5.40 -8.22
CA TYR A 253 13.65 5.20 -8.06
C TYR A 253 14.43 5.91 -9.18
N GLY A 254 14.10 5.64 -10.45
CA GLY A 254 14.84 6.13 -11.61
C GLY A 254 14.90 7.65 -11.67
N ASP A 255 13.80 8.35 -11.39
CA ASP A 255 13.79 9.81 -11.37
C ASP A 255 14.76 10.38 -10.31
N ASP A 256 14.75 9.82 -9.10
CA ASP A 256 15.55 10.31 -7.97
C ASP A 256 17.02 9.92 -8.10
N ALA A 257 17.29 8.67 -8.52
CA ALA A 257 18.63 8.15 -8.76
C ALA A 257 19.34 8.92 -9.88
N THR A 258 18.64 9.21 -10.99
CA THR A 258 19.19 10.02 -12.09
C THR A 258 19.49 11.44 -11.63
N LYS A 259 18.58 12.09 -10.88
CA LYS A 259 18.84 13.43 -10.32
C LYS A 259 20.05 13.43 -9.41
N PHE A 260 20.19 12.40 -8.58
CA PHE A 260 21.35 12.24 -7.71
C PHE A 260 22.64 12.01 -8.50
N ALA A 261 22.61 11.18 -9.55
CA ALA A 261 23.73 10.94 -10.46
C ALA A 261 24.23 12.21 -11.12
N ILE A 262 23.32 13.01 -11.70
CA ILE A 262 23.69 14.27 -12.35
C ILE A 262 24.25 15.29 -11.36
N LYS A 263 23.61 15.43 -10.18
CA LYS A 263 24.04 16.40 -9.16
C LYS A 263 25.41 16.06 -8.56
N ASN A 264 25.77 14.78 -8.50
CA ASN A 264 26.97 14.31 -7.81
C ASN A 264 28.00 13.64 -8.73
N LYS A 265 27.88 13.78 -10.05
CA LYS A 265 28.77 13.11 -11.01
C LYS A 265 30.27 13.39 -10.80
N ASN A 266 30.62 14.56 -10.27
CA ASN A 266 32.01 14.95 -10.00
C ASN A 266 32.51 14.56 -8.59
N LYS A 267 31.65 13.98 -7.74
CA LYS A 267 31.98 13.68 -6.33
C LYS A 267 32.40 12.22 -6.10
N PHE A 268 32.26 11.37 -7.11
CA PHE A 268 32.51 9.93 -7.02
C PHE A 268 33.35 9.49 -8.21
N ALA A 269 34.21 8.49 -8.01
CA ALA A 269 35.12 8.04 -9.06
C ALA A 269 34.39 7.32 -10.21
N ASN A 270 33.26 6.66 -9.92
CA ASN A 270 32.45 5.97 -10.92
C ASN A 270 30.97 5.88 -10.52
N MET A 271 30.12 5.46 -11.46
CA MET A 271 28.68 5.31 -11.28
C MET A 271 28.33 4.30 -10.17
N SER A 272 29.10 3.22 -10.02
CA SER A 272 28.86 2.19 -9.01
C SER A 272 28.97 2.77 -7.58
N GLN A 273 30.05 3.50 -7.27
CA GLN A 273 30.23 4.15 -5.97
C GLN A 273 29.15 5.21 -5.70
N LEU A 274 28.80 5.99 -6.72
CA LEU A 274 27.74 7.00 -6.63
C LEU A 274 26.41 6.36 -6.26
N ILE A 275 26.03 5.29 -6.98
CA ILE A 275 24.76 4.59 -6.79
C ILE A 275 24.75 3.79 -5.48
N GLU A 276 25.90 3.28 -5.02
CA GLU A 276 26.02 2.67 -3.70
C GLU A 276 25.76 3.67 -2.57
N ASN A 277 26.32 4.89 -2.66
CA ASN A 277 26.03 5.93 -1.69
C ASN A 277 24.55 6.35 -1.73
N PHE A 278 23.96 6.47 -2.94
CA PHE A 278 22.53 6.71 -3.09
C PHE A 278 21.70 5.62 -2.42
N LYS A 279 21.99 4.34 -2.72
CA LYS A 279 21.34 3.16 -2.15
C LYS A 279 21.36 3.21 -0.62
N ASN A 280 22.52 3.44 -0.01
CA ASN A 280 22.66 3.46 1.45
C ASN A 280 21.83 4.58 2.08
N ASN A 281 21.90 5.78 1.52
CA ASN A 281 21.11 6.92 1.99
C ASN A 281 19.60 6.68 1.85
N ARG A 282 19.15 6.14 0.72
CA ARG A 282 17.71 5.85 0.50
C ARG A 282 17.21 4.68 1.32
N ALA A 283 18.01 3.65 1.50
CA ALA A 283 17.67 2.54 2.39
C ALA A 283 17.55 3.04 3.85
N ALA A 284 18.45 3.93 4.29
CA ALA A 284 18.39 4.53 5.62
C ALA A 284 17.14 5.42 5.82
N THR A 285 16.84 6.33 4.89
CA THR A 285 15.62 7.17 5.01
C THR A 285 14.36 6.33 4.98
N ARG A 286 14.33 5.26 4.17
CA ARG A 286 13.21 4.33 4.09
C ARG A 286 13.04 3.55 5.39
N PHE A 287 14.14 3.06 5.96
CA PHE A 287 14.14 2.38 7.26
C PHE A 287 13.56 3.27 8.36
N LEU A 288 13.86 4.58 8.34
CA LEU A 288 13.31 5.55 9.30
C LEU A 288 11.85 5.93 9.04
N THR A 289 11.40 5.94 7.80
CA THR A 289 10.02 6.36 7.46
C THR A 289 8.97 5.38 7.98
N ASN A 290 9.28 4.07 7.99
CA ASN A 290 8.37 3.03 8.50
C ASN A 290 8.01 3.18 10.00
N PRO A 291 8.97 3.31 10.94
CA PRO A 291 8.64 3.55 12.34
C PRO A 291 8.00 4.92 12.56
N ILE A 292 8.34 5.95 11.79
CA ILE A 292 7.65 7.25 11.86
C ILE A 292 6.17 7.10 11.47
N ALA A 293 5.88 6.35 10.41
CA ALA A 293 4.50 6.08 9.99
C ALA A 293 3.72 5.34 11.07
N LEU A 294 4.35 4.38 11.76
CA LEU A 294 3.76 3.69 12.90
C LEU A 294 3.47 4.66 14.05
N VAL A 295 4.49 5.38 14.54
CA VAL A 295 4.36 6.33 15.65
C VAL A 295 3.32 7.41 15.35
N ALA A 296 3.32 7.97 14.14
CA ALA A 296 2.34 8.96 13.72
C ALA A 296 0.92 8.39 13.71
N THR A 297 0.74 7.17 13.20
CA THR A 297 -0.57 6.50 13.18
C THR A 297 -1.05 6.22 14.60
N THR A 298 -0.18 5.67 15.45
CA THR A 298 -0.49 5.38 16.85
C THR A 298 -0.82 6.64 17.64
N ALA A 299 -0.03 7.71 17.47
CA ALA A 299 -0.31 9.02 18.09
C ALA A 299 -1.64 9.61 17.60
N PHE A 300 -1.94 9.50 16.30
CA PHE A 300 -3.21 9.93 15.75
C PHE A 300 -4.38 9.14 16.35
N LEU A 301 -4.30 7.80 16.39
CA LEU A 301 -5.33 6.95 16.97
C LEU A 301 -5.58 7.26 18.45
N MET A 302 -4.52 7.56 19.23
CA MET A 302 -4.65 8.00 20.62
C MET A 302 -5.32 9.37 20.78
N ALA A 303 -5.26 10.23 19.77
CA ALA A 303 -5.95 11.51 19.76
C ALA A 303 -7.43 11.39 19.38
N ILE A 304 -7.85 10.33 18.67
CA ILE A 304 -9.24 10.17 18.21
C ILE A 304 -10.25 10.17 19.37
N PRO A 305 -10.06 9.49 20.51
CA PRO A 305 -10.98 9.61 21.65
C PRO A 305 -11.29 11.07 22.01
N LYS A 306 -10.28 11.94 22.02
CA LYS A 306 -10.44 13.37 22.31
C LYS A 306 -11.27 14.13 21.26
N LEU A 307 -11.40 13.59 20.04
CA LEU A 307 -12.19 14.19 18.95
C LEU A 307 -13.68 13.85 19.00
N TYR A 308 -14.10 12.81 19.75
CA TYR A 308 -15.52 12.40 19.82
C TYR A 308 -16.09 12.26 21.22
N SER A 309 -15.26 12.19 22.28
CA SER A 309 -15.73 12.20 23.66
C SER A 309 -16.11 13.64 24.10
N PHE A 310 -17.12 14.23 23.46
CA PHE A 310 -17.65 15.54 23.84
C PHE A 310 -18.42 15.49 25.17
N ASN A 311 -18.90 14.31 25.56
CA ASN A 311 -19.65 14.11 26.81
C ASN A 311 -18.72 13.57 27.91
N LYS A 312 -18.82 14.14 29.11
CA LYS A 312 -18.07 13.69 30.30
C LYS A 312 -18.51 12.31 30.81
N VAL A 313 -19.64 11.80 30.35
CA VAL A 313 -20.26 10.54 30.74
C VAL A 313 -20.48 9.70 29.49
N ASN A 314 -20.17 8.41 29.55
CA ASN A 314 -20.39 7.49 28.44
C ASN A 314 -21.89 7.51 28.05
N PRO A 315 -22.27 7.90 26.81
CA PRO A 315 -23.67 8.03 26.40
C PRO A 315 -24.41 6.68 26.33
N GLU A 316 -23.70 5.55 26.37
CA GLU A 316 -24.32 4.23 26.57
C GLU A 316 -24.81 4.05 28.01
N THR A 317 -24.17 4.71 28.97
CA THR A 317 -24.53 4.66 30.40
C THR A 317 -25.42 5.83 30.83
N GLU A 318 -25.37 6.97 30.13
CA GLU A 318 -26.19 8.16 30.45
C GLU A 318 -27.70 7.84 30.38
N ALA A 319 -28.12 6.98 29.44
CA ALA A 319 -29.48 6.46 29.33
C ALA A 319 -29.87 5.55 30.52
N LEU A 320 -28.96 4.69 30.98
CA LEU A 320 -29.16 3.80 32.12
C LEU A 320 -29.21 4.58 33.45
N TYR A 321 -28.38 5.61 33.61
CA TYR A 321 -28.38 6.47 34.80
C TYR A 321 -29.61 7.37 34.88
N ALA A 322 -30.18 7.80 33.74
CA ALA A 322 -31.41 8.57 33.72
C ALA A 322 -32.62 7.76 34.23
N GLU A 323 -32.70 6.46 33.93
CA GLU A 323 -33.74 5.55 34.46
C GLU A 323 -33.53 5.21 35.95
N LEU A 324 -32.29 4.99 36.39
CA LEU A 324 -32.00 4.73 37.81
C LEU A 324 -32.36 5.93 38.69
N ASN A 325 -32.15 7.15 38.19
CA ASN A 325 -32.49 8.37 38.92
C ASN A 325 -33.99 8.69 38.92
N THR A 326 -34.75 8.35 37.88
CA THR A 326 -36.23 8.45 37.91
C THR A 326 -36.87 7.34 38.75
N GLY A 327 -36.27 6.15 38.81
CA GLY A 327 -36.71 5.06 39.68
C GLY A 327 -36.48 5.34 41.18
N GLN A 328 -35.42 6.06 41.54
CA GLN A 328 -35.17 6.46 42.94
C GLN A 328 -36.07 7.60 43.43
N GLN A 329 -36.61 8.45 42.55
CA GLN A 329 -37.57 9.49 42.94
C GLN A 329 -39.02 8.97 43.11
N GLY A 330 -39.33 7.75 42.67
CA GLY A 330 -40.65 7.12 42.85
C GLY A 330 -40.77 6.18 44.05
N GLY A 331 -39.70 5.99 44.84
CA GLY A 331 -39.66 5.05 45.97
C GLY A 331 -39.55 5.71 47.35
N GLY A 332 -39.70 7.03 47.45
CA GLY A 332 -39.54 7.79 48.68
C GLY A 332 -40.69 8.76 48.92
N LYS A 333 -41.76 8.24 49.53
CA LYS A 333 -43.02 8.87 49.96
C LYS A 333 -44.12 8.95 48.92
#